data_AF-A0AAD3RW26-F1
#
_entry.id   AF-A0AAD3RW26-F1
#
_cell.length_a   1.000
_cell.length_b   1.000
_cell.length_c   1.000
_cell.angle_alpha   90.00
_cell.angle_beta   90.00
_cell.angle_gamma   90.00
#
_symmetry.space_group_name_H-M   'P 1'
#
loop_
_entity.id
_entity.type
_entity.pdbx_description
1 polymer ?
#
loop_
_entity_poly.entity_id
_entity_poly.type
_entity_poly.pdbx_seq_one_letter_code
_entity_poly.pdbx_strand_id
1 'polypeptide(L)'
;MSIDPEWKMIKPEQGRMEKWILRRAFDDEEQPYLPKHILYRQKEQFSDGVGYSWIDGLKAHAEQQVTDKMMQNATRIFPHNSPATKEAYYYRTIFEKLFPQNSARLTIPGGPSVACSSAKATEWDTAWSKNPDPSGRAAVGVHNSSYDLQLQAPAPENSPAKFINGPVSPQQLAIQG
;
A
#
# COMPACT_ATOMS: atom_id res chain seq x y z
N MET A 1 5.76 26.30 14.57
CA MET A 1 6.39 25.00 14.94
C MET A 1 6.80 24.92 16.42
N SER A 2 6.77 26.02 17.18
CA SER A 2 7.26 26.14 18.56
C SER A 2 6.41 25.47 19.66
N ILE A 3 5.33 24.78 19.29
CA ILE A 3 4.55 23.98 20.23
C ILE A 3 5.40 22.79 20.67
N ASP A 4 5.41 22.53 21.98
CA ASP A 4 6.11 21.39 22.58
C ASP A 4 5.73 20.08 21.83
N PRO A 5 6.71 19.34 21.29
CA PRO A 5 6.49 18.07 20.60
C PRO A 5 5.67 17.05 21.40
N GLU A 6 5.69 17.12 22.73
CA GLU A 6 4.91 16.26 23.61
C GLU A 6 3.40 16.27 23.29
N TRP A 7 2.88 17.41 22.85
CA TRP A 7 1.46 17.54 22.45
C TRP A 7 1.15 17.00 21.05
N LYS A 8 2.19 16.66 20.27
CA LYS A 8 2.07 16.05 18.95
C LYS A 8 2.16 14.53 19.01
N MET A 9 2.63 13.99 20.13
CA MET A 9 2.75 12.55 20.35
C MET A 9 1.37 11.90 20.47
N ILE A 10 1.23 10.74 19.83
CA ILE A 10 0.03 9.89 19.92
C ILE A 10 0.13 9.12 21.25
N LYS A 11 -0.93 9.20 22.06
CA LYS A 11 -1.02 8.60 23.40
C LYS A 11 -2.40 7.98 23.59
N PRO A 12 -2.64 6.76 23.08
CA PRO A 12 -3.96 6.12 23.12
C PRO A 12 -4.50 5.96 24.55
N GLU A 13 -3.62 5.71 25.53
CA GLU A 13 -3.95 5.61 26.95
C GLU A 13 -4.51 6.91 27.54
N GLN A 14 -4.24 8.05 26.89
CA GLN A 14 -4.78 9.36 27.23
C GLN A 14 -5.86 9.83 26.24
N GLY A 15 -6.31 8.97 25.33
CA GLY A 15 -7.25 9.32 24.26
C GLY A 15 -6.68 10.26 23.19
N ARG A 16 -5.35 10.38 23.06
CA ARG A 16 -4.72 11.25 22.06
C ARG A 16 -4.43 10.49 20.77
N MET A 17 -5.16 10.84 19.72
CA MET A 17 -4.94 10.34 18.36
C MET A 17 -3.97 11.22 17.54
N GLU A 18 -3.71 10.85 16.29
CA GLU A 18 -2.90 11.67 15.40
C GLU A 18 -3.47 13.08 15.23
N LYS A 19 -2.59 14.08 15.32
CA LYS A 19 -2.95 15.50 15.28
C LYS A 19 -3.95 15.91 16.38
N TRP A 20 -3.98 15.21 17.53
CA TRP A 20 -4.92 15.49 18.63
C TRP A 20 -4.97 16.96 19.05
N ILE A 21 -3.82 17.62 19.23
CA ILE A 21 -3.79 19.04 19.62
C ILE A 21 -4.54 19.93 18.61
N LEU A 22 -4.41 19.63 17.31
CA LEU A 22 -5.14 20.35 16.27
C LEU A 22 -6.64 20.06 16.39
N ARG A 23 -7.03 18.79 16.56
CA ARG A 23 -8.45 18.41 16.69
C ARG A 23 -9.09 19.10 17.90
N ARG A 24 -8.41 19.11 19.06
CA ARG A 24 -8.88 19.78 20.28
C ARG A 24 -9.03 21.29 20.12
N ALA A 25 -8.16 21.95 19.37
CA ALA A 25 -8.26 23.38 19.15
C ALA A 25 -9.54 23.79 18.39
N PHE A 26 -10.19 22.87 17.69
CA PHE A 26 -11.45 23.08 16.97
C PHE A 26 -12.64 22.32 17.57
N ASP A 27 -12.47 21.77 18.78
CA ASP A 27 -13.48 20.98 19.49
C ASP A 27 -14.36 21.88 20.36
N ASP A 28 -15.17 22.71 19.71
CA ASP A 28 -16.13 23.61 20.36
C ASP A 28 -17.48 22.90 20.56
N GLU A 29 -17.97 22.86 21.80
CA GLU A 29 -19.26 22.21 22.15
C GLU A 29 -20.46 23.15 21.93
N GLU A 30 -20.26 24.46 22.02
CA GLU A 30 -21.33 25.46 21.89
C GLU A 30 -21.56 25.84 20.43
N GLN A 31 -20.48 25.96 19.67
CA GLN A 31 -20.50 26.25 18.23
C GLN A 31 -19.57 25.32 17.46
N PRO A 32 -19.98 24.05 17.22
CA PRO A 32 -19.12 23.07 16.57
C PRO A 32 -18.70 23.48 15.15
N TYR A 33 -17.39 23.53 14.89
CA TYR A 33 -16.83 23.77 13.55
C TYR A 33 -17.05 22.60 12.58
N LEU A 34 -17.01 21.38 13.12
CA LEU A 34 -17.18 20.13 12.38
C LEU A 34 -17.99 19.13 13.21
N PRO A 35 -18.76 18.22 12.59
CA PRO A 35 -19.36 17.10 13.29
C PRO A 35 -18.30 16.26 14.00
N LYS A 36 -18.57 15.80 15.23
CA LYS A 36 -17.59 15.05 16.05
C LYS A 36 -16.97 13.85 15.32
N HIS A 37 -17.78 13.12 14.55
CA HIS A 37 -17.32 11.96 13.79
C HIS A 37 -16.35 12.34 12.65
N ILE A 38 -16.39 13.57 12.14
CA ILE A 38 -15.40 14.10 11.17
C ILE A 38 -14.17 14.63 11.90
N LEU A 39 -14.38 15.41 12.96
CA LEU A 39 -13.30 16.01 13.75
C LEU A 39 -12.37 14.96 14.37
N TYR A 40 -12.91 13.80 14.73
CA TYR A 40 -12.17 12.68 15.33
C TYR A 40 -12.07 11.47 14.40
N ARG A 41 -12.27 11.66 13.09
CA ARG A 41 -12.06 10.60 12.10
C ARG A 41 -10.58 10.20 12.06
N GLN A 42 -10.29 8.90 12.13
CA GLN A 42 -8.94 8.36 11.95
C GLN A 42 -8.40 8.73 10.56
N LYS A 43 -7.13 9.12 10.50
CA LYS A 43 -6.45 9.43 9.24
C LYS A 43 -6.28 8.17 8.40
N GLU A 44 -7.01 8.13 7.29
CA GLU A 44 -6.78 7.17 6.19
C GLU A 44 -5.51 7.53 5.39
N GLN A 45 -4.79 6.54 4.87
CA GLN A 45 -3.69 6.83 3.94
C GLN A 45 -4.24 7.37 2.61
N PHE A 46 -3.47 8.26 1.94
CA PHE A 46 -3.95 9.05 0.81
C PHE A 46 -4.56 8.23 -0.34
N SER A 47 -4.03 7.06 -0.64
CA SER A 47 -4.53 6.20 -1.71
C SER A 47 -5.87 5.54 -1.40
N ASP A 48 -6.07 5.09 -0.16
CA ASP A 48 -7.32 4.44 0.25
C ASP A 48 -8.45 5.45 0.41
N GLY A 49 -8.11 6.69 0.78
CA GLY A 49 -9.06 7.80 0.82
C GLY A 49 -9.59 8.23 -0.55
N VAL A 50 -8.90 7.87 -1.66
CA VAL A 50 -9.37 8.13 -3.04
C VAL A 50 -10.24 6.99 -3.55
N GLY A 51 -9.91 5.75 -3.17
CA GLY A 51 -10.68 4.55 -3.50
C GLY A 51 -9.78 3.34 -3.70
N TYR A 52 -10.22 2.19 -3.18
CA TYR A 52 -9.39 0.98 -3.13
C TYR A 52 -8.89 0.49 -4.50
N SER A 53 -9.65 0.74 -5.57
CA SER A 53 -9.30 0.33 -6.94
C SER A 53 -8.30 1.25 -7.66
N TRP A 54 -7.95 2.41 -7.08
CA TRP A 54 -7.13 3.40 -7.77
C TRP A 54 -5.70 2.90 -8.02
N ILE A 55 -5.03 2.42 -6.96
CA ILE A 55 -3.67 1.86 -7.08
C ILE A 55 -3.67 0.64 -8.00
N ASP A 56 -4.66 -0.23 -7.86
CA ASP A 56 -4.73 -1.45 -8.66
C ASP A 56 -4.96 -1.11 -10.15
N GLY A 57 -5.74 -0.06 -10.44
CA GLY A 57 -5.89 0.49 -11.78
C GLY A 57 -4.58 1.02 -12.37
N LEU A 58 -3.77 1.75 -11.58
CA LEU A 58 -2.46 2.24 -12.02
C LEU A 58 -1.48 1.10 -12.33
N LYS A 59 -1.44 0.09 -11.45
CA LYS A 59 -0.62 -1.11 -11.67
C LYS A 59 -1.06 -1.87 -12.93
N ALA A 60 -2.36 -2.11 -13.08
CA ALA A 60 -2.92 -2.80 -14.25
C ALA A 60 -2.65 -2.03 -15.55
N HIS A 61 -2.77 -0.70 -15.54
CA HIS A 61 -2.42 0.13 -16.68
C HIS A 61 -0.93 0.03 -17.01
N ALA A 62 -0.05 0.16 -16.03
CA ALA A 62 1.39 0.04 -16.25
C ALA A 62 1.81 -1.35 -16.77
N GLU A 63 1.14 -2.41 -16.31
CA GLU A 63 1.34 -3.79 -16.76
C GLU A 63 1.13 -3.94 -18.28
N GLN A 64 0.14 -3.22 -18.83
CA GLN A 64 -0.15 -3.20 -20.26
C GLN A 64 0.85 -2.38 -21.08
N GLN A 65 1.51 -1.40 -20.45
CA GLN A 65 2.42 -0.45 -21.13
C GLN A 65 3.88 -0.88 -21.07
N VAL A 66 4.28 -1.67 -20.07
CA VAL A 66 5.67 -2.06 -19.84
C VAL A 66 5.82 -3.58 -19.86
N THR A 67 6.55 -4.08 -20.85
CA THR A 67 6.80 -5.53 -20.99
C THR A 67 7.92 -6.02 -20.07
N ASP A 68 7.96 -7.32 -19.80
CA ASP A 68 9.05 -7.93 -19.01
C ASP A 68 10.42 -7.72 -19.67
N LYS A 69 10.47 -7.74 -21.00
CA LYS A 69 11.69 -7.44 -21.77
C LYS A 69 12.18 -6.01 -21.55
N MET A 70 11.27 -5.05 -21.39
CA MET A 70 11.62 -3.66 -21.06
C MET A 70 12.21 -3.61 -19.64
N MET A 71 11.60 -4.31 -18.68
CA MET A 71 12.10 -4.40 -17.31
C MET A 71 13.49 -5.04 -17.23
N GLN A 72 13.75 -6.11 -17.97
CA GLN A 72 15.08 -6.73 -18.05
C GLN A 72 16.17 -5.76 -18.54
N ASN A 73 15.79 -4.78 -19.36
CA ASN A 73 16.69 -3.75 -19.87
C ASN A 73 16.70 -2.46 -19.04
N ALA A 74 15.93 -2.38 -17.95
CA ALA A 74 15.72 -1.15 -17.20
C ALA A 74 17.02 -0.52 -16.70
N THR A 75 17.94 -1.31 -16.14
CA THR A 75 19.25 -0.82 -15.64
C THR A 75 20.13 -0.27 -16.76
N ARG A 76 20.01 -0.81 -17.97
CA ARG A 76 20.77 -0.34 -19.14
C ARG A 76 20.21 0.97 -19.69
N ILE A 77 18.87 1.11 -19.71
CA ILE A 77 18.18 2.29 -20.26
C ILE A 77 18.18 3.44 -19.24
N PHE A 78 17.99 3.11 -17.97
CA PHE A 78 17.91 4.05 -16.85
C PHE A 78 18.97 3.69 -15.80
N PRO A 79 20.26 3.99 -16.04
CA PRO A 79 21.35 3.61 -15.13
C PRO A 79 21.28 4.33 -13.77
N HIS A 80 20.71 5.54 -13.73
CA HIS A 80 20.45 6.26 -12.49
C HIS A 80 19.02 6.01 -12.02
N ASN A 81 18.83 5.61 -10.75
CA ASN A 81 17.53 5.27 -10.17
C ASN A 81 16.72 4.32 -11.06
N SER A 82 17.29 3.16 -11.38
CA SER A 82 16.64 2.18 -12.25
C SER A 82 15.30 1.75 -11.65
N PRO A 83 14.20 1.77 -12.44
CA PRO A 83 12.88 1.42 -11.93
C PRO A 83 12.82 -0.06 -11.55
N ALA A 84 12.31 -0.35 -10.35
CA ALA A 84 12.16 -1.72 -9.83
C ALA A 84 10.80 -2.36 -10.16
N THR A 85 9.82 -1.57 -10.61
CA THR A 85 8.48 -2.04 -10.99
C THR A 85 8.08 -1.49 -12.34
N LYS A 86 7.13 -2.14 -13.02
CA LYS A 86 6.56 -1.68 -14.29
C LYS A 86 5.90 -0.32 -14.16
N GLU A 87 5.21 -0.07 -13.05
CA GLU A 87 4.65 1.25 -12.73
C GLU A 87 5.74 2.33 -12.64
N ALA A 88 6.81 2.08 -11.90
CA ALA A 88 7.94 3.01 -11.82
C ALA A 88 8.61 3.22 -13.19
N TYR A 89 8.72 2.17 -14.00
CA TYR A 89 9.25 2.26 -15.36
C TYR A 89 8.37 3.15 -16.24
N TYR A 90 7.05 2.99 -16.15
CA TYR A 90 6.10 3.79 -16.90
C TYR A 90 6.23 5.29 -16.56
N TYR A 91 6.22 5.64 -15.27
CA TYR A 91 6.46 7.02 -14.84
C TYR A 91 7.83 7.54 -15.26
N ARG A 92 8.88 6.72 -15.13
CA ARG A 92 10.23 7.09 -15.55
C ARG A 92 10.28 7.39 -17.06
N THR A 93 9.57 6.62 -17.87
CA THR A 93 9.49 6.85 -19.32
C THR A 93 8.83 8.20 -19.64
N ILE A 94 7.75 8.55 -18.94
CA ILE A 94 7.09 9.85 -19.08
C ILE A 94 8.03 10.97 -18.63
N PHE A 95 8.69 10.81 -17.48
CA PHE A 95 9.64 11.78 -16.95
C PHE A 95 10.76 12.07 -17.94
N GLU A 96 11.40 11.03 -18.48
CA GLU A 96 12.51 11.16 -19.43
C GLU A 96 12.09 11.79 -20.77
N LYS A 97 10.83 11.59 -21.19
CA LYS A 97 10.25 12.25 -22.35
C LYS A 97 10.05 13.75 -22.13
N LEU A 98 9.66 14.17 -20.92
CA LEU A 98 9.40 15.56 -20.59
C LEU A 98 10.67 16.32 -20.15
N PHE A 99 11.59 15.63 -19.49
CA PHE A 99 12.78 16.18 -18.84
C PHE A 99 14.04 15.36 -19.20
N PRO A 100 14.54 15.46 -20.44
CA PRO A 100 15.66 14.63 -20.90
C PRO A 100 17.02 15.01 -20.31
N GLN A 101 17.11 16.11 -19.53
CA GLN A 101 18.37 16.61 -19.00
C GLN A 101 18.85 15.82 -17.79
N ASN A 102 20.17 15.62 -17.68
CA ASN A 102 20.78 14.99 -16.51
C ASN A 102 20.49 15.74 -15.20
N SER A 103 20.44 17.08 -15.24
CA SER A 103 20.14 17.89 -14.06
C SER A 103 18.78 17.54 -13.45
N ALA A 104 17.74 17.31 -14.27
CA ALA A 104 16.43 16.90 -13.80
C ALA A 104 16.45 15.50 -13.17
N ARG A 105 17.22 14.56 -13.73
CA ARG A 105 17.36 13.21 -13.15
C ARG A 105 17.94 13.25 -11.73
N LEU A 106 18.86 14.17 -11.48
CA LEU A 106 19.55 14.33 -10.19
C LEU A 106 18.68 15.01 -9.13
N THR A 107 17.57 15.66 -9.49
CA THR A 107 16.64 16.25 -8.50
C THR A 107 15.70 15.22 -7.89
N ILE A 108 15.60 14.01 -8.47
CA ILE A 108 14.72 12.96 -7.97
C ILE A 108 15.51 12.09 -6.98
N PRO A 109 15.18 12.12 -5.67
CA PRO A 109 15.86 11.30 -4.68
C PRO A 109 15.64 9.82 -5.01
N GLY A 110 16.72 9.05 -4.99
CA GLY A 110 16.69 7.60 -5.16
C GLY A 110 16.71 6.83 -3.85
N GLY A 111 16.50 5.52 -3.93
CA GLY A 111 16.62 4.59 -2.81
C GLY A 111 15.29 4.02 -2.33
N PRO A 112 15.32 3.13 -1.32
CA PRO A 112 14.11 2.57 -0.73
C PRO A 112 13.24 3.69 -0.14
N SER A 113 11.94 3.63 -0.40
CA SER A 113 10.96 4.55 0.17
C SER A 113 9.69 3.79 0.51
N VAL A 114 9.02 4.15 1.60
CA VAL A 114 7.69 3.64 1.95
C VAL A 114 6.71 4.81 1.92
N ALA A 115 5.73 4.76 1.02
CA ALA A 115 4.78 5.86 0.78
C ALA A 115 5.49 7.23 0.63
N CYS A 116 5.11 8.25 1.40
CA CYS A 116 5.66 9.60 1.35
C CYS A 116 6.97 9.80 2.15
N SER A 117 7.67 8.72 2.51
CA SER A 117 8.81 8.78 3.41
C SER A 117 10.13 8.39 2.73
N SER A 118 11.25 8.90 3.25
CA SER A 118 12.58 8.57 2.75
C SER A 118 13.05 7.21 3.26
N ALA A 119 14.18 6.72 2.74
CA ALA A 119 14.84 5.50 3.24
C ALA A 119 14.99 5.49 4.78
N LYS A 120 15.13 6.67 5.41
CA LYS A 120 15.27 6.79 6.86
C LYS A 120 14.06 6.27 7.63
N ALA A 121 12.85 6.34 7.05
CA ALA A 121 11.66 5.84 7.70
C ALA A 121 11.64 4.31 7.82
N THR A 122 12.34 3.60 6.94
CA THR A 122 12.51 2.14 7.09
C THR A 122 13.37 1.75 8.29
N GLU A 123 14.14 2.70 8.85
CA GLU A 123 14.93 2.49 10.07
C GLU A 123 14.13 2.80 11.35
N TRP A 124 12.98 3.45 11.24
CA TRP A 124 12.16 3.83 12.41
C TRP A 124 11.31 2.68 12.95
N ASP A 125 10.94 1.74 12.08
CA ASP A 125 10.19 0.56 12.47
C ASP A 125 10.58 -0.63 11.61
N THR A 126 11.02 -1.71 12.28
CA THR A 126 11.38 -2.97 11.62
C THR A 126 10.19 -3.62 10.90
N ALA A 127 8.95 -3.37 11.34
CA ALA A 127 7.74 -3.82 10.66
C ALA A 127 7.56 -3.16 9.28
N TRP A 128 7.96 -1.90 9.14
CA TRP A 128 7.84 -1.16 7.87
C TRP A 128 8.87 -1.58 6.84
N SER A 129 10.06 -2.03 7.28
CA SER A 129 11.10 -2.53 6.37
C SER A 129 10.68 -3.78 5.59
N LYS A 130 9.71 -4.55 6.12
CA LYS A 130 9.25 -5.83 5.53
C LYS A 130 8.01 -5.70 4.65
N ASN A 131 7.39 -4.52 4.57
CA ASN A 131 6.12 -4.36 3.85
C ASN A 131 6.04 -3.03 3.08
N PRO A 132 6.65 -2.93 1.88
CA PRO A 132 6.72 -1.71 1.08
C PRO A 132 5.43 -1.45 0.29
N ASP A 133 4.28 -1.69 0.89
CA ASP A 133 2.99 -1.43 0.26
C ASP A 133 2.73 0.08 0.19
N PRO A 134 2.59 0.67 -1.03
CA PRO A 134 2.35 2.09 -1.18
C PRO A 134 0.96 2.51 -0.69
N SER A 135 0.03 1.57 -0.50
CA SER A 135 -1.32 1.88 -0.07
C SER A 135 -1.44 2.23 1.42
N GLY A 136 -0.47 1.82 2.24
CA GLY A 136 -0.48 1.98 3.70
C GLY A 136 -1.28 0.90 4.44
N ARG A 137 -2.00 0.03 3.72
CA ARG A 137 -2.79 -1.08 4.29
C ARG A 137 -1.93 -2.15 4.97
N ALA A 138 -0.68 -2.23 4.55
CA ALA A 138 0.39 -3.02 5.15
C ALA A 138 0.70 -2.75 6.63
N ALA A 139 0.34 -1.58 7.17
CA ALA A 139 0.57 -1.24 8.56
C ALA A 139 -0.48 -1.93 9.46
N VAL A 140 -0.39 -3.26 9.55
CA VAL A 140 -1.27 -4.10 10.36
C VAL A 140 -1.26 -3.60 11.81
N GLY A 141 -2.46 -3.35 12.37
CA GLY A 141 -2.63 -2.88 13.74
C GLY A 141 -2.57 -1.36 13.94
N VAL A 142 -2.28 -0.56 12.90
CA VAL A 142 -2.32 0.91 12.98
C VAL A 142 -3.69 1.48 12.63
N HIS A 143 -4.38 0.84 11.68
CA HIS A 143 -5.72 1.25 11.26
C HIS A 143 -6.78 0.33 11.88
N ASN A 144 -7.89 0.90 12.37
CA ASN A 144 -8.99 0.12 12.93
C ASN A 144 -9.71 -0.74 11.86
N SER A 145 -9.41 -0.50 10.59
CA SER A 145 -9.92 -1.24 9.43
C SER A 145 -8.80 -1.88 8.61
N SER A 146 -7.67 -2.27 9.24
CA SER A 146 -6.64 -3.05 8.55
C SER A 146 -7.20 -4.38 8.03
N TYR A 147 -6.58 -4.99 7.01
CA TYR A 147 -7.00 -6.31 6.51
C TYR A 147 -7.20 -7.31 7.65
N ASP A 148 -8.41 -7.87 7.75
CA ASP A 148 -8.61 -9.12 8.48
C ASP A 148 -7.82 -10.20 7.74
N LEU A 149 -6.95 -10.92 8.47
CA LEU A 149 -6.12 -12.01 7.94
C LEU A 149 -6.93 -13.20 7.37
N GLN A 150 -8.26 -13.11 7.26
CA GLN A 150 -9.16 -14.20 6.87
C GLN A 150 -9.57 -14.21 5.39
N LEU A 151 -9.11 -13.26 4.55
CA LEU A 151 -9.52 -13.19 3.13
C LEU A 151 -8.39 -13.38 2.11
N GLN A 152 -7.34 -14.13 2.44
CA GLN A 152 -6.48 -14.73 1.41
C GLN A 152 -7.09 -16.06 0.97
N ALA A 153 -7.86 -16.05 -0.12
CA ALA A 153 -8.17 -17.27 -0.84
C ALA A 153 -6.85 -17.90 -1.34
N PRO A 154 -6.63 -19.22 -1.16
CA PRO A 154 -5.41 -19.86 -1.64
C PRO A 154 -5.33 -19.78 -3.17
N ALA A 155 -4.12 -19.54 -3.67
CA ALA A 155 -3.80 -19.50 -5.10
C ALA A 155 -4.19 -20.82 -5.80
N PRO A 156 -4.56 -20.80 -7.09
CA PRO A 156 -4.89 -22.01 -7.82
C PRO A 156 -3.64 -22.87 -8.00
N GLU A 157 -3.59 -24.02 -7.31
CA GLU A 157 -2.60 -25.06 -7.57
C GLU A 157 -2.85 -25.65 -8.96
N ASN A 158 -2.02 -25.25 -9.91
CA ASN A 158 -1.80 -26.01 -11.13
C ASN A 158 -0.94 -27.23 -10.79
N SER A 159 -1.54 -28.43 -10.81
CA SER A 159 -0.80 -29.68 -10.96
C SER A 159 -1.62 -30.66 -11.82
N PRO A 160 -0.97 -31.36 -12.77
CA PRO A 160 -1.66 -32.09 -13.82
C PRO A 160 -2.30 -33.36 -13.27
N ALA A 161 -3.55 -33.61 -13.68
CA ALA A 161 -4.28 -34.83 -13.35
C ALA A 161 -3.51 -36.08 -13.81
N LYS A 162 -3.02 -36.87 -12.84
CA LYS A 162 -2.60 -38.25 -13.08
C LYS A 162 -3.86 -39.11 -13.15
N PHE A 163 -4.19 -39.57 -14.36
CA PHE A 163 -5.09 -40.70 -14.57
C PHE A 163 -4.51 -41.95 -13.93
N ILE A 164 -5.27 -42.57 -13.01
CA ILE A 164 -5.14 -43.99 -12.67
C ILE A 164 -6.53 -44.59 -12.44
N ASN A 165 -6.88 -45.53 -13.31
CA ASN A 165 -8.08 -46.38 -13.23
C ASN A 165 -7.94 -47.42 -12.11
N GLY A 166 -9.01 -47.66 -11.34
CA GLY A 166 -9.11 -48.77 -10.38
C GLY A 166 -10.51 -48.86 -9.73
N PRO A 167 -11.03 -50.06 -9.42
CA PRO A 167 -12.47 -50.36 -9.47
C PRO A 167 -13.26 -49.94 -8.21
N VAL A 168 -14.52 -49.57 -8.44
CA VAL A 168 -15.52 -49.19 -7.43
C VAL A 168 -16.04 -50.43 -6.69
N SER A 169 -15.99 -50.39 -5.36
CA SER A 169 -16.58 -51.41 -4.46
C SER A 169 -18.04 -51.04 -4.11
N PRO A 170 -18.98 -51.99 -4.06
CA PRO A 170 -20.41 -51.71 -4.09
C PRO A 170 -21.07 -51.82 -2.70
N GLN A 171 -21.26 -50.72 -1.99
CA GLN A 171 -22.21 -50.66 -0.86
C GLN A 171 -22.80 -49.27 -0.69
N GLN A 172 -23.96 -49.04 -1.31
CA GLN A 172 -25.02 -48.16 -0.81
C GLN A 172 -26.28 -48.40 -1.67
N LEU A 173 -27.02 -49.43 -1.27
CA LEU A 173 -28.38 -49.73 -1.70
C LEU A 173 -29.22 -49.74 -0.41
N ALA A 174 -30.44 -49.20 -0.50
CA ALA A 174 -31.35 -48.80 0.58
C ALA A 174 -30.99 -47.43 1.16
N ILE A 175 -31.82 -46.40 1.02
CA ILE A 175 -33.23 -46.35 1.44
C ILE A 175 -34.04 -45.52 0.42
N GLN A 176 -35.11 -46.09 -0.11
CA GLN A 176 -36.23 -45.36 -0.75
C GLN A 176 -37.39 -45.30 0.24
N GLY A 177 -38.07 -44.15 0.24
CA GLY A 177 -39.31 -43.84 0.95
C GLY A 177 -39.61 -42.36 0.77
#